data_AF-A0A6V7UMP6-F1
#
_entry.id   AF-A0A6V7UMP6-F1
#
_cell.length_a   1.000
_cell.length_b   1.000
_cell.length_c   1.000
_cell.angle_alpha   90.00
_cell.angle_beta   90.00
_cell.angle_gamma   90.00
#
_symmetry.space_group_name_H-M   'P 1'
#
loop_
_entity.id
_entity.type
_entity.pdbx_description
1 polymer ?
#
loop_
_entity_poly.entity_id
_entity_poly.type
_entity_poly.pdbx_seq_one_letter_code
_entity_poly.pdbx_strand_id
1 'polypeptide(L)'
;MRLTDVLGLRRILYGSYHPFRIIPKPSIWPKRERLKRFTAWQYGQDLKTVKQGSRKLNKVFIYMDMQRQDAPKLERHYNQQRLKAALEEHFVEIEIFKSMLEKAHILLEDKILVQLAIYEPKSFKSLIDLTQKMALNDGIEIITKPEDLEHVQTESSLFGQPFPAAKIYPSGPKENHMEFPRKLKVEEY
;
A
#
# COMPACT_ATOMS: atom_id res chain seq x y z
N MET A 1 -14.97 -43.72 12.84
CA MET A 1 -16.21 -43.16 12.27
C MET A 1 -16.65 -44.13 11.17
N ARG A 2 -17.71 -44.92 11.36
CA ARG A 2 -18.15 -45.91 10.36
C ARG A 2 -19.11 -45.22 9.38
N LEU A 3 -18.90 -45.39 8.09
CA LEU A 3 -19.85 -44.98 7.05
C LEU A 3 -20.93 -46.05 6.91
N THR A 4 -22.07 -45.69 6.34
CA THR A 4 -23.06 -46.69 5.92
C THR A 4 -22.66 -47.24 4.57
N ASP A 5 -22.40 -48.56 4.50
CA ASP A 5 -21.82 -49.20 3.31
C ASP A 5 -22.69 -49.09 2.05
N VAL A 6 -24.02 -48.96 2.21
CA VAL A 6 -24.97 -48.98 1.08
C VAL A 6 -25.28 -47.59 0.50
N LEU A 7 -25.28 -46.53 1.33
CA LEU A 7 -25.71 -45.19 0.89
C LEU A 7 -24.58 -44.16 0.89
N GLY A 8 -23.40 -44.48 1.44
CA GLY A 8 -22.28 -43.54 1.57
C GLY A 8 -22.59 -42.30 2.42
N LEU A 9 -23.74 -42.27 3.09
CA LEU A 9 -24.19 -41.14 3.87
C LEU A 9 -23.45 -41.11 5.21
N ARG A 10 -22.86 -39.95 5.54
CA ARG A 10 -22.32 -39.66 6.88
C ARG A 10 -23.48 -39.50 7.88
N ARG A 11 -24.11 -40.60 8.28
CA ARG A 11 -25.17 -40.61 9.31
C ARG A 11 -24.70 -41.43 10.51
N ILE A 12 -24.94 -40.89 11.70
CA ILE A 12 -24.69 -41.58 12.97
C ILE A 12 -25.87 -42.56 13.15
N LEU A 13 -25.75 -43.76 12.58
CA LEU A 13 -26.56 -44.88 13.07
C LEU A 13 -26.20 -45.03 14.57
N TYR A 14 -27.20 -45.13 15.44
CA TYR A 14 -27.09 -45.07 16.92
C TYR A 14 -27.09 -43.67 17.58
N GLY A 15 -27.31 -42.59 16.84
CA GLY A 15 -27.62 -41.29 17.46
C GLY A 15 -29.08 -41.23 17.92
N SER A 16 -29.38 -40.49 18.99
CA SER A 16 -30.75 -40.23 19.49
C SER A 16 -31.64 -39.41 18.53
N TYR A 17 -31.19 -39.18 17.29
CA TYR A 17 -31.87 -38.38 16.27
C TYR A 17 -32.47 -39.26 15.17
N HIS A 18 -33.68 -38.95 14.75
CA HIS A 18 -34.39 -39.68 13.70
C HIS A 18 -33.66 -39.54 12.34
N PRO A 19 -33.27 -40.65 11.69
CA PRO A 19 -32.33 -40.65 10.56
C PRO A 19 -32.82 -39.93 9.30
N PHE A 20 -34.13 -39.71 9.15
CA PHE A 20 -34.75 -39.09 7.96
C PHE A 20 -35.47 -37.77 8.23
N ARG A 21 -35.69 -37.39 9.49
CA ARG A 21 -36.41 -36.16 9.85
C ARG A 21 -35.46 -35.02 10.24
N ILE A 22 -34.21 -35.36 10.53
CA ILE A 22 -33.20 -34.43 11.00
C ILE A 22 -31.99 -34.55 10.08
N ILE A 23 -31.70 -33.49 9.34
CA ILE A 23 -30.44 -33.37 8.60
C ILE A 23 -29.36 -33.11 9.65
N PRO A 24 -28.40 -34.03 9.87
CA PRO A 24 -27.34 -33.78 10.83
C PRO A 24 -26.48 -32.63 10.34
N LYS A 25 -25.97 -31.82 11.27
CA LYS A 25 -25.01 -30.76 10.93
C LYS A 25 -23.78 -31.37 10.22
N PRO A 26 -23.20 -30.69 9.23
CA PRO A 26 -21.98 -31.16 8.58
C PRO A 26 -20.86 -31.36 9.61
N SER A 27 -19.97 -32.32 9.33
CA SER A 27 -18.86 -32.63 10.24
C SER A 27 -17.97 -31.40 10.46
N ILE A 28 -17.57 -31.18 11.70
CA ILE A 28 -16.68 -30.07 12.10
C ILE A 28 -15.23 -30.35 11.65
N TRP A 29 -14.90 -31.59 11.30
CA TRP A 29 -13.53 -32.03 11.03
C TRP A 29 -12.83 -31.28 9.87
N PRO A 30 -13.43 -31.05 8.68
CA PRO A 30 -12.78 -30.29 7.60
C PRO A 30 -12.44 -28.85 7.99
N LYS A 31 -13.27 -28.22 8.84
CA LYS A 31 -12.99 -26.88 9.37
C LYS A 31 -11.76 -26.89 10.29
N ARG A 32 -11.60 -27.94 11.11
CA ARG A 32 -10.43 -28.13 11.99
C ARG A 32 -9.17 -28.47 11.19
N GLU A 33 -9.30 -29.26 10.14
CA GLU A 33 -8.19 -29.58 9.25
C GLU A 33 -7.67 -28.33 8.53
N ARG A 34 -8.57 -27.51 7.98
CA ARG A 34 -8.21 -26.21 7.38
C ARG A 34 -7.47 -25.33 8.36
N LEU A 35 -7.97 -25.21 9.59
CA LEU A 35 -7.30 -24.48 10.66
C LEU A 35 -5.87 -25.01 10.89
N LYS A 36 -5.71 -26.33 11.03
CA LYS A 36 -4.40 -26.96 11.25
C LYS A 36 -3.42 -26.72 10.12
N ARG A 37 -3.88 -26.66 8.86
CA ARG A 37 -3.01 -26.31 7.73
C ARG A 37 -2.42 -24.91 7.86
N PHE A 38 -3.20 -23.94 8.33
CA PHE A 38 -2.73 -22.56 8.55
C PHE A 38 -1.93 -22.36 9.84
N THR A 39 -2.10 -23.22 10.85
CA THR A 39 -1.38 -23.14 12.13
C THR A 39 -0.30 -24.22 12.27
N ALA A 40 0.05 -24.94 11.20
CA ALA A 40 0.97 -26.07 11.23
C ALA A 40 2.38 -25.69 11.72
N TRP A 41 2.81 -24.47 11.39
CA TRP A 41 4.09 -23.87 11.77
C TRP A 41 4.08 -23.20 13.15
N GLN A 42 2.95 -23.21 13.86
CA GLN A 42 2.86 -22.69 15.22
C GLN A 42 3.34 -23.72 16.25
N TYR A 43 3.71 -23.26 17.43
CA TYR A 43 4.27 -24.12 18.48
C TYR A 43 3.27 -24.38 19.62
N GLY A 44 3.50 -25.47 20.35
CA GLY A 44 2.78 -25.78 21.59
C GLY A 44 1.27 -25.96 21.40
N GLN A 45 0.48 -25.24 22.19
CA GLN A 45 -0.98 -25.39 22.22
C GLN A 45 -1.68 -24.83 20.99
N ASP A 46 -1.06 -23.88 20.27
CA ASP A 46 -1.62 -23.28 19.06
C ASP A 46 -1.70 -24.31 17.92
N LEU A 47 -0.78 -25.27 17.87
CA LEU A 47 -0.79 -26.40 16.95
C LEU A 47 -1.74 -27.52 17.40
N LYS A 48 -1.68 -27.85 18.70
CA LYS A 48 -2.36 -29.03 19.26
C LYS A 48 -3.86 -28.81 19.44
N THR A 49 -4.28 -27.62 19.84
CA THR A 49 -5.64 -27.34 20.32
C THR A 49 -6.40 -26.38 19.40
N VAL A 50 -7.61 -26.77 18.98
CA VAL A 50 -8.47 -26.00 18.04
C VAL A 50 -8.77 -24.58 18.55
N LYS A 51 -9.07 -24.43 19.85
CA LYS A 51 -9.41 -23.12 20.45
C LYS A 51 -8.24 -22.14 20.35
N GLN A 52 -7.03 -22.60 20.66
CA GLN A 52 -5.83 -21.75 20.64
C GLN A 52 -5.38 -21.48 19.20
N GLY A 53 -5.36 -22.51 18.35
CA GLY A 53 -5.07 -22.34 16.92
C GLY A 53 -6.00 -21.32 16.25
N SER A 54 -7.30 -21.33 16.56
CA SER A 54 -8.25 -20.35 16.02
C SER A 54 -7.97 -18.92 16.48
N ARG A 55 -7.59 -18.72 17.75
CA ARG A 55 -7.20 -17.40 18.27
C ARG A 55 -5.91 -16.91 17.61
N LYS A 56 -4.95 -17.82 17.44
CA LYS A 56 -3.68 -17.52 16.78
C LYS A 56 -3.87 -17.16 15.30
N LEU A 57 -4.69 -17.92 14.57
CA LEU A 57 -5.02 -17.66 13.18
C LEU A 57 -5.58 -16.24 12.98
N ASN A 58 -6.55 -15.84 13.81
CA ASN A 58 -7.14 -14.50 13.73
C ASN A 58 -6.08 -13.42 13.94
N LYS A 59 -5.18 -13.57 14.94
CA LYS A 59 -4.08 -12.63 15.16
C LYS A 59 -3.14 -12.55 13.96
N VAL A 60 -2.79 -13.70 13.37
CA VAL A 60 -1.93 -13.75 12.18
C VAL A 60 -2.55 -12.97 11.02
N PHE A 61 -3.84 -13.16 10.75
CA PHE A 61 -4.51 -12.43 9.67
C PHE A 61 -4.61 -10.93 9.93
N ILE A 62 -4.87 -10.52 11.18
CA ILE A 62 -4.84 -9.10 11.56
C ILE A 62 -3.46 -8.51 11.29
N TYR A 63 -2.39 -9.17 11.75
CA TYR A 63 -1.02 -8.68 11.54
C TYR A 63 -0.60 -8.70 10.08
N MET A 64 -1.01 -9.70 9.30
CA MET A 64 -0.76 -9.72 7.85
C MET A 64 -1.45 -8.56 7.15
N ASP A 65 -2.67 -8.21 7.55
CA ASP A 65 -3.38 -7.06 6.97
C ASP A 65 -2.72 -5.74 7.37
N MET A 66 -2.36 -5.58 8.66
CA MET A 66 -1.59 -4.42 9.13
C MET A 66 -0.26 -4.28 8.37
N GLN A 67 0.50 -5.37 8.23
CA GLN A 67 1.75 -5.37 7.48
C GLN A 67 1.54 -4.99 6.01
N ARG A 68 0.48 -5.48 5.36
CA ARG A 68 0.16 -5.11 3.97
C ARG A 68 -0.14 -3.61 3.83
N GLN A 69 -0.80 -3.01 4.82
CA GLN A 69 -1.11 -1.58 4.83
C GLN A 69 0.13 -0.72 5.12
N ASP A 70 1.03 -1.20 5.98
CA ASP A 70 2.19 -0.41 6.44
C ASP A 70 3.45 -0.60 5.58
N ALA A 71 3.63 -1.77 4.94
CA ALA A 71 4.75 -2.03 4.04
C ALA A 71 4.98 -0.95 2.96
N PRO A 72 3.96 -0.49 2.20
CA PRO A 72 4.17 0.57 1.21
C PRO A 72 4.54 1.92 1.84
N LYS A 73 4.02 2.23 3.04
CA LYS A 73 4.37 3.47 3.76
C LYS A 73 5.84 3.44 4.20
N LEU A 74 6.29 2.30 4.70
CA LEU A 74 7.67 2.08 5.12
C LEU A 74 8.63 2.15 3.93
N GLU A 75 8.28 1.54 2.79
CA GLU A 75 9.07 1.63 1.55
C GLU A 75 9.18 3.09 1.08
N ARG A 76 8.07 3.84 1.08
CA ARG A 76 8.07 5.26 0.75
C ARG A 76 8.98 6.08 1.67
N HIS A 77 8.92 5.84 2.98
CA HIS A 77 9.78 6.52 3.95
C HIS A 77 11.27 6.27 3.68
N TYR A 78 11.68 5.02 3.44
CA TYR A 78 13.08 4.71 3.14
C TYR A 78 13.52 5.28 1.79
N ASN A 79 12.65 5.29 0.79
CA ASN A 79 12.97 5.91 -0.49
C ASN A 79 13.19 7.42 -0.32
N GLN A 80 12.37 8.11 0.47
CA GLN A 80 12.57 9.53 0.77
C GLN A 80 13.89 9.81 1.48
N GLN A 81 14.26 8.97 2.46
CA GLN A 81 15.55 9.12 3.16
C GLN A 81 16.74 8.90 2.23
N ARG A 82 16.70 7.88 1.36
CA ARG A 82 17.76 7.61 0.37
C ARG A 82 17.87 8.72 -0.65
N LEU A 83 16.75 9.22 -1.16
CA LEU A 83 16.72 10.32 -2.11
C LEU A 83 17.29 11.60 -1.49
N LYS A 84 16.92 11.90 -0.24
CA LYS A 84 17.47 13.04 0.49
C LYS A 84 18.98 12.94 0.63
N ALA A 85 19.50 11.78 1.05
CA ALA A 85 20.95 11.57 1.15
C ALA A 85 21.66 11.76 -0.19
N ALA A 86 21.10 11.21 -1.29
CA ALA A 86 21.68 11.36 -2.62
C ALA A 86 21.67 12.83 -3.10
N LEU A 87 20.65 13.61 -2.76
CA LEU A 87 20.60 15.04 -3.09
C LEU A 87 21.56 15.87 -2.22
N GLU A 88 21.75 15.50 -0.96
CA GLU A 88 22.72 16.13 -0.05
C GLU A 88 24.17 15.98 -0.56
N GLU A 89 24.51 14.86 -1.20
CA GLU A 89 25.82 14.67 -1.87
C GLU A 89 26.07 15.71 -2.99
N HIS A 90 24.99 16.25 -3.58
CA HIS A 90 25.04 17.27 -4.62
C HIS A 90 24.65 18.67 -4.13
N PHE A 91 24.52 18.86 -2.81
CA PHE A 91 24.14 20.13 -2.18
C PHE A 91 22.79 20.69 -2.65
N VAL A 92 21.82 19.82 -2.94
CA VAL A 92 20.46 20.21 -3.36
C VAL A 92 19.42 19.83 -2.32
N GLU A 93 18.48 20.73 -2.07
CA GLU A 93 17.33 20.43 -1.22
C GLU A 93 16.20 19.73 -2.00
N ILE A 94 15.56 18.77 -1.34
CA ILE A 94 14.51 17.93 -1.95
C ILE A 94 13.29 18.72 -2.43
N GLU A 95 12.93 19.81 -1.74
CA GLU A 95 11.77 20.63 -2.08
C GLU A 95 11.98 21.39 -3.41
N ILE A 96 13.16 21.99 -3.56
CA ILE A 96 13.57 22.70 -4.78
C ILE A 96 13.63 21.69 -5.94
N PHE A 97 14.30 20.55 -5.72
CA PHE A 97 14.44 19.50 -6.74
C PHE A 97 13.08 19.02 -7.27
N LYS A 98 12.14 18.71 -6.37
CA LYS A 98 10.79 18.26 -6.76
C LYS A 98 9.98 19.35 -7.45
N SER A 99 10.04 20.59 -6.97
CA SER A 99 9.36 21.72 -7.61
C SER A 99 9.84 21.93 -9.05
N MET A 100 11.14 21.83 -9.28
CA MET A 100 11.72 21.97 -10.63
C MET A 100 11.34 20.80 -11.54
N LEU A 101 11.36 19.55 -11.03
CA LEU A 101 10.91 18.39 -11.80
C LEU A 101 9.43 18.51 -12.22
N GLU A 102 8.58 19.00 -11.32
CA GLU A 102 7.16 19.23 -11.62
C GLU A 102 6.96 20.32 -12.69
N LYS A 103 7.72 21.42 -12.62
CA LYS A 103 7.74 22.48 -13.64
C LYS A 103 8.25 21.99 -14.99
N ALA A 104 9.23 21.09 -14.99
CA ALA A 104 9.77 20.44 -16.19
C ALA A 104 8.83 19.37 -16.78
N HIS A 105 7.67 19.12 -16.13
CA HIS A 105 6.76 18.02 -16.47
C HIS A 105 7.41 16.63 -16.43
N ILE A 106 8.42 16.44 -15.59
CA ILE A 106 9.09 15.15 -15.37
C ILE A 106 8.44 14.44 -14.17
N LEU A 107 7.51 13.52 -14.46
CA LEU A 107 6.70 12.83 -13.46
C LEU A 107 7.35 11.53 -12.96
N LEU A 108 8.53 11.65 -12.34
CA LEU A 108 9.24 10.50 -11.75
C LEU A 108 8.88 10.30 -10.28
N GLU A 109 8.54 9.08 -9.89
CA GLU A 109 8.30 8.72 -8.51
C GLU A 109 9.61 8.60 -7.70
N ASP A 110 9.52 8.83 -6.38
CA ASP A 110 10.64 8.70 -5.42
C ASP A 110 11.36 7.34 -5.56
N LYS A 111 10.61 6.26 -5.86
CA LYS A 111 11.18 4.92 -6.04
C LYS A 111 12.12 4.85 -7.24
N ILE A 112 11.75 5.45 -8.36
CA ILE A 112 12.55 5.43 -9.60
C ILE A 112 13.75 6.35 -9.44
N LEU A 113 13.56 7.53 -8.84
CA LEU A 113 14.66 8.46 -8.54
C LEU A 113 15.74 7.81 -7.66
N VAL A 114 15.34 7.06 -6.64
CA VAL A 114 16.27 6.30 -5.80
C VAL A 114 16.97 5.18 -6.58
N GLN A 115 16.26 4.49 -7.48
CA GLN A 115 16.89 3.48 -8.34
C GLN A 115 17.92 4.10 -9.27
N LEU A 116 17.63 5.26 -9.87
CA LEU A 116 18.59 6.02 -10.66
C LEU A 116 19.79 6.45 -9.83
N ALA A 117 19.58 6.97 -8.62
CA ALA A 117 20.66 7.37 -7.74
C ALA A 117 21.62 6.21 -7.39
N ILE A 118 21.10 5.00 -7.20
CA ILE A 118 21.90 3.82 -6.85
C ILE A 118 22.58 3.19 -8.06
N TYR A 119 21.83 2.93 -9.13
CA TYR A 119 22.30 2.11 -10.26
C TYR A 119 22.83 2.96 -11.42
N GLU A 120 22.36 4.20 -11.56
CA GLU A 120 22.71 5.10 -12.66
C GLU A 120 23.07 6.51 -12.16
N PRO A 121 24.17 6.66 -11.39
CA PRO A 121 24.51 7.93 -10.75
C PRO A 121 24.75 9.06 -11.77
N LYS A 122 25.19 8.73 -12.99
CA LYS A 122 25.37 9.71 -14.07
C LYS A 122 24.03 10.26 -14.56
N SER A 123 23.04 9.41 -14.77
CA SER A 123 21.68 9.80 -15.17
C SER A 123 21.04 10.66 -14.08
N PHE A 124 21.20 10.26 -12.81
CA PHE A 124 20.71 11.02 -11.68
C PHE A 124 21.38 12.40 -11.57
N LYS A 125 22.70 12.48 -11.75
CA LYS A 125 23.43 13.75 -11.82
C LYS A 125 22.93 14.64 -12.95
N SER A 126 22.69 14.12 -14.15
CA SER A 126 22.15 14.92 -15.25
C SER A 126 20.78 15.53 -14.93
N LEU A 127 19.92 14.82 -14.19
CA LEU A 127 18.65 15.38 -13.71
C LEU A 127 18.89 16.50 -12.69
N ILE A 128 19.85 16.34 -11.78
CA ILE A 128 20.21 17.37 -10.82
C ILE A 128 20.73 18.62 -11.53
N ASP A 129 21.71 18.47 -12.43
CA ASP A 129 22.27 19.59 -13.19
C ASP A 129 21.17 20.36 -13.94
N LEU A 130 20.20 19.64 -14.54
CA LEU A 130 19.02 20.22 -15.17
C LEU A 130 18.18 21.02 -14.18
N THR A 131 17.81 20.43 -13.04
CA THR A 131 16.96 21.12 -12.04
C THR A 131 17.67 22.32 -11.41
N GLN A 132 18.98 22.27 -11.22
CA GLN A 132 19.76 23.40 -10.72
C GLN A 132 19.80 24.54 -11.74
N LYS A 133 20.03 24.21 -13.02
CA LYS A 133 20.00 25.23 -14.09
C LYS A 133 18.62 25.88 -14.18
N MET A 134 17.55 25.11 -14.03
CA MET A 134 16.18 25.62 -14.00
C MET A 134 15.93 26.53 -12.79
N ALA A 135 16.37 26.13 -11.59
CA ALA A 135 16.21 26.94 -10.39
C ALA A 135 16.99 28.28 -10.48
N LEU A 136 18.18 28.29 -11.09
CA LEU A 136 18.91 29.54 -11.37
C LEU A 136 18.13 30.46 -12.32
N ASN A 137 17.53 29.92 -13.38
CA ASN A 137 16.73 30.70 -14.32
C ASN A 137 15.46 31.29 -13.66
N ASP A 138 14.88 30.57 -12.70
CA ASP A 138 13.75 31.02 -11.89
C ASP A 138 14.14 32.03 -10.79
N GLY A 139 15.43 32.34 -10.63
CA GLY A 139 15.96 33.28 -9.64
C GLY A 139 16.07 32.72 -8.22
N ILE A 140 16.05 31.39 -8.07
CA ILE A 140 16.28 30.72 -6.78
C ILE A 140 17.79 30.59 -6.56
N GLU A 141 18.27 31.01 -5.40
CA GLU A 141 19.68 30.91 -5.04
C GLU A 141 20.07 29.45 -4.78
N ILE A 142 21.17 29.02 -5.40
CA ILE A 142 21.73 27.67 -5.26
C ILE A 142 23.19 27.79 -4.84
N ILE A 143 23.68 26.80 -4.09
CA ILE A 143 25.06 26.75 -3.60
C ILE A 143 26.05 26.53 -4.74
N THR A 144 25.66 25.78 -5.77
CA THR A 144 26.52 25.41 -6.91
C THR A 144 26.84 26.61 -7.79
N LYS A 145 28.08 26.69 -8.28
CA LYS A 145 28.52 27.77 -9.16
C LYS A 145 27.83 27.65 -10.52
N PRO A 146 27.42 28.79 -11.13
CA PRO A 146 26.72 28.77 -12.42
C PRO A 146 27.60 28.29 -13.59
N GLU A 147 28.92 28.45 -13.48
CA GLU A 147 29.91 28.00 -14.47
C GLU A 147 29.87 26.47 -14.67
N ASP A 148 29.63 25.72 -13.59
CA ASP A 148 29.59 24.26 -13.61
C ASP A 148 28.36 23.71 -14.37
N LEU A 149 27.41 24.58 -14.71
CA LEU A 149 26.13 24.22 -15.35
C LEU A 149 25.99 24.76 -16.78
N GLU A 150 27.09 25.23 -17.38
CA GLU A 150 27.08 25.76 -18.75
C GLU A 150 26.80 24.69 -19.82
N HIS A 151 27.10 23.42 -19.53
CA HIS A 151 26.80 22.31 -20.44
C HIS A 151 25.30 22.01 -20.56
N VAL A 152 24.48 22.51 -19.64
CA VAL A 152 23.03 22.27 -19.63
C VAL A 152 22.32 23.36 -20.42
N GLN A 153 21.71 22.96 -21.53
CA GLN A 153 20.85 23.83 -22.34
C GLN A 153 19.41 23.75 -21.85
N THR A 154 18.83 24.89 -21.48
CA THR A 154 17.42 25.00 -21.07
C THR A 154 16.67 25.87 -22.08
N GLU A 155 15.62 25.32 -22.69
CA GLU A 155 14.68 26.07 -23.50
C GLU A 155 13.55 26.65 -22.65
N SER A 156 12.97 27.78 -23.08
CA SER A 156 11.82 28.38 -22.39
C SER A 156 10.56 27.49 -22.40
N SER A 157 10.47 26.59 -23.39
CA SER A 157 9.40 25.60 -23.57
C SER A 157 9.34 24.56 -22.43
N LEU A 158 10.45 24.34 -21.72
CA LEU A 158 10.54 23.41 -20.60
C LEU A 158 9.90 23.96 -19.32
N PHE A 159 9.67 25.28 -19.23
CA PHE A 159 9.09 25.91 -18.05
C PHE A 159 7.57 25.94 -18.15
N GLY A 160 6.92 24.91 -17.60
CA GLY A 160 5.47 24.85 -17.45
C GLY A 160 5.00 25.31 -16.07
N GLN A 161 3.71 25.64 -15.98
CA GLN A 161 3.05 25.60 -14.67
C GLN A 161 2.96 24.13 -14.24
N PRO A 162 3.26 23.80 -12.97
CA PRO A 162 3.14 22.42 -12.49
C PRO A 162 1.70 21.92 -12.72
N PHE A 163 1.57 20.64 -13.07
CA PHE A 163 0.24 20.06 -13.28
C PHE A 163 -0.60 20.18 -12.01
N PRO A 164 -1.90 20.50 -12.12
CA PRO A 164 -2.77 20.58 -10.97
C PRO A 164 -2.79 19.23 -10.24
N ALA A 165 -2.60 19.27 -8.92
CA ALA A 165 -2.68 18.07 -8.11
C ALA A 165 -4.07 17.41 -8.23
N ALA A 166 -4.10 16.07 -8.24
CA ALA A 166 -5.35 15.34 -8.26
C ALA A 166 -6.22 15.73 -7.06
N LYS A 167 -7.50 16.04 -7.31
CA LYS A 167 -8.45 16.38 -6.26
C LYS A 167 -8.74 15.13 -5.42
N ILE A 168 -8.22 15.10 -4.20
CA ILE A 168 -8.47 14.00 -3.26
C ILE A 168 -9.84 14.24 -2.63
N TYR A 169 -10.77 13.32 -2.88
CA TYR A 169 -12.03 13.27 -2.16
C TYR A 169 -11.84 12.41 -0.90
N PRO A 170 -11.97 12.98 0.31
CA PRO A 170 -11.84 12.19 1.53
C PRO A 170 -12.90 11.08 1.57
N SER A 171 -12.56 9.94 2.15
CA SER A 171 -13.53 8.87 2.40
C SER A 171 -14.52 9.31 3.46
N GLY A 172 -15.76 9.54 3.06
CA GLY A 172 -16.85 9.96 3.94
C GLY A 172 -17.49 11.27 3.49
N PRO A 173 -18.60 11.67 4.12
CA PRO A 173 -19.21 12.96 3.85
C PRO A 173 -18.27 14.08 4.32
N LYS A 174 -18.20 15.16 3.53
CA LYS A 174 -17.37 16.34 3.84
C LYS A 174 -17.74 16.96 5.19
N GLU A 175 -19.02 16.85 5.55
CA GLU A 175 -19.59 17.29 6.81
C GLU A 175 -20.18 16.09 7.54
N ASN A 176 -20.02 16.03 8.85
CA ASN A 176 -20.74 15.07 9.68
C ASN A 176 -22.21 15.48 9.71
N HIS A 177 -23.00 15.01 8.75
CA HIS A 177 -24.45 15.16 8.78
C HIS A 177 -24.99 14.34 9.96
N MET A 178 -25.17 15.01 11.11
CA MET A 178 -25.77 14.43 12.32
C MET A 178 -27.27 14.20 12.14
N GLU A 179 -27.89 14.97 11.23
CA GLU A 179 -29.29 14.85 10.90
C GLU A 179 -29.48 13.80 9.80
N PHE A 180 -30.35 12.82 10.07
CA PHE A 180 -30.74 11.85 9.07
C PHE A 180 -31.46 12.56 7.92
N PRO A 181 -31.15 12.25 6.64
CA PRO A 181 -31.85 12.85 5.52
C PRO A 181 -33.34 12.53 5.63
N ARG A 182 -34.16 13.58 5.55
CA ARG A 182 -35.62 13.44 5.51
C ARG A 182 -36.02 12.63 4.27
N LYS A 183 -37.03 11.77 4.41
CA LYS A 183 -37.65 11.11 3.26
C LYS A 183 -38.32 12.16 2.37
N LEU A 184 -37.95 12.20 1.09
CA LEU A 184 -38.59 13.01 0.07
C LEU A 184 -40.08 12.64 -0.04
N LYS A 185 -40.94 13.64 -0.23
CA LYS A 185 -42.36 13.43 -0.50
C LYS A 185 -42.55 12.94 -1.95
N VAL A 186 -43.69 12.33 -2.24
CA VAL A 186 -44.05 11.88 -3.60
C VAL A 186 -44.07 13.04 -4.61
N GLU A 187 -44.37 14.25 -4.16
CA GLU A 187 -44.36 15.49 -4.96
C GLU A 187 -42.95 15.98 -5.34
N GLU A 188 -41.91 15.46 -4.67
CA GLU A 188 -40.51 15.88 -4.83
C GLU A 188 -39.68 14.86 -5.65
N TYR A 189 -40.32 13.81 -6.17
CA TYR A 189 -39.75 12.85 -7.14
C TYR A 189 -39.99 13.30 -8.58
#